data_AF-A0A8H3GBI1-F1
#
_entry.id   AF-A0A8H3GBI1-F1
#
_cell.length_a   1.000
_cell.length_b   1.000
_cell.length_c   1.000
_cell.angle_alpha   90.00
_cell.angle_beta   90.00
_cell.angle_gamma   90.00
#
_symmetry.space_group_name_H-M   'P 1'
#
loop_
_entity.id
_entity.type
_entity.pdbx_description
1 polymer ?
#
loop_
_entity_poly.entity_id
_entity_poly.type
_entity_poly.pdbx_seq_one_letter_code
_entity_poly.pdbx_strand_id
1 'polypeptide(L)'
;MSMPINGTRIIHPQFYSTISTVSSFQTMSSLPAPYALNPKTPTEFDRFAPVHFVKTDNDLASALSLSGQSALARSAIAISIGGSTRSVGTIVHPEGGPISFRGCIVSTQILTDTHVAIAGHILDQSERSTEDREISVFIYILGRQIDYYVVDHESKEIIWASGQVPESFRDATRAKHEHEYWIHMENFPGPRYSTPDDLSSLKHVLSSNAIDALTSEGSTSPMSVQQIQTHLKSLESFSNSRDVHQTYAVARLWNLILQSRVINKYGTPEARQDRFITITDNPPAFAGTYASASKLMFNRPHAHLGRCSRAWADRIAYTEEWKKYKATNEREWKQVIGLSCVLVIVSLLVIKQRNYFFKIPSHTSLLTALASVASAYYLLDESQNLGDHAADAVGTISLIRVQLISKSAKKFYMAYSE
;
A
#
# COMPACT_ATOMS: atom_id res chain seq x y z
N MET A 1 -26.24 45.65 32.27
CA MET A 1 -25.09 46.57 32.35
C MET A 1 -24.63 46.80 30.92
N SER A 2 -24.86 48.02 30.45
CA SER A 2 -24.84 48.49 29.07
C SER A 2 -23.46 49.05 28.71
N MET A 3 -22.90 48.59 27.57
CA MET A 3 -22.01 49.24 26.56
C MET A 3 -20.84 50.16 27.02
N PRO A 4 -19.75 50.37 26.23
CA PRO A 4 -19.77 50.47 24.77
C PRO A 4 -18.56 49.95 23.96
N ILE A 5 -18.80 50.04 22.66
CA ILE A 5 -17.96 49.85 21.47
C ILE A 5 -17.04 51.06 21.25
N ASN A 6 -15.79 50.82 20.84
CA ASN A 6 -14.95 51.62 19.90
C ASN A 6 -13.55 50.97 19.84
N GLY A 7 -12.79 50.98 18.75
CA GLY A 7 -12.99 51.62 17.46
C GLY A 7 -12.17 50.94 16.37
N THR A 8 -12.71 51.08 15.17
CA THR A 8 -12.17 50.71 13.88
C THR A 8 -10.94 51.57 13.55
N ARG A 9 -9.79 50.95 13.23
CA ARG A 9 -8.67 51.63 12.59
C ARG A 9 -8.41 51.01 11.22
N ILE A 10 -8.81 51.78 10.20
CA ILE A 10 -8.53 51.57 8.79
C ILE A 10 -7.05 51.94 8.59
N ILE A 11 -6.25 50.99 8.07
CA ILE A 11 -4.90 51.27 7.56
C ILE A 11 -4.94 50.93 6.06
N HIS A 12 -4.91 51.96 5.22
CA HIS A 12 -4.68 51.82 3.79
C HIS A 12 -3.19 51.55 3.53
N PRO A 13 -2.84 50.66 2.58
CA PRO A 13 -1.47 50.41 2.18
C PRO A 13 -1.07 51.34 1.04
N GLN A 14 0.04 52.07 1.18
CA GLN A 14 0.75 52.66 0.05
C GLN A 14 2.25 52.61 0.29
N PHE A 15 2.89 51.61 -0.32
CA PHE A 15 4.28 51.71 -0.75
C PHE A 15 4.37 51.09 -2.14
N TYR A 16 4.46 51.95 -3.15
CA TYR A 16 4.93 51.60 -4.47
C TYR A 16 6.44 51.38 -4.37
N SER A 17 6.90 50.14 -4.53
CA SER A 17 8.28 49.83 -4.88
C SER A 17 8.32 49.18 -6.25
N THR A 18 8.98 49.87 -7.14
CA THR A 18 9.26 49.60 -8.54
C THR A 18 9.80 48.17 -8.74
N ILE A 19 9.03 47.30 -9.39
CA ILE A 19 9.52 46.01 -9.89
C ILE A 19 10.30 46.29 -11.17
N SER A 20 11.62 46.37 -11.05
CA SER A 20 12.52 46.24 -12.18
C SER A 20 12.50 44.77 -12.64
N THR A 21 11.74 44.50 -13.71
CA THR A 21 11.80 43.26 -14.48
C THR A 21 13.18 43.11 -15.12
N VAL A 22 14.09 42.41 -14.44
CA VAL A 22 15.23 41.78 -15.10
C VAL A 22 14.73 40.45 -15.66
N SER A 23 14.33 40.50 -16.92
CA SER A 23 14.12 39.32 -17.75
C SER A 23 15.48 38.66 -18.02
N SER A 24 15.89 37.76 -17.13
CA SER A 24 16.89 36.75 -17.46
C SER A 24 16.15 35.47 -17.79
N PHE A 25 15.72 35.35 -19.06
CA PHE A 25 15.43 34.03 -19.64
C PHE A 25 16.75 33.25 -19.65
N GLN A 26 17.03 32.52 -18.58
CA GLN A 26 17.88 31.34 -18.68
C GLN A 26 17.13 30.38 -19.59
N THR A 27 17.64 30.20 -20.81
CA THR A 27 17.28 29.10 -21.70
C THR A 27 17.35 27.80 -20.88
N MET A 28 16.19 27.28 -20.48
CA MET A 28 16.08 25.94 -19.91
C MET A 28 16.65 24.98 -20.95
N SER A 29 17.82 24.41 -20.69
CA SER A 29 18.42 23.40 -21.56
C SER A 29 17.54 22.16 -21.49
N SER A 30 16.55 22.02 -22.36
CA SER A 30 15.87 20.74 -22.52
C SER A 30 16.90 19.67 -22.91
N LEU A 31 16.75 18.43 -22.42
CA LEU A 31 17.56 17.31 -22.88
C LEU A 31 17.62 17.27 -24.42
N PRO A 32 18.78 16.92 -25.01
CA PRO A 32 18.89 16.84 -26.46
C PRO A 32 17.82 15.89 -27.00
N ALA A 33 17.01 16.36 -27.95
CA ALA A 33 16.12 15.47 -28.69
C ALA A 33 16.99 14.34 -29.30
N PRO A 34 16.65 13.05 -29.08
CA PRO A 34 15.29 12.55 -28.84
C PRO A 34 15.03 11.99 -27.42
N TYR A 35 15.81 12.39 -26.40
CA TYR A 35 15.65 11.83 -25.05
C TYR A 35 14.52 12.49 -24.25
N ALA A 36 13.73 11.67 -23.55
CA ALA A 36 12.62 12.14 -22.72
C ALA A 36 12.76 11.65 -21.28
N LEU A 37 12.66 12.57 -20.32
CA LEU A 37 12.51 12.23 -18.91
C LEU A 37 11.11 11.71 -18.66
N ASN A 38 11.01 10.60 -17.95
CA ASN A 38 9.76 10.03 -17.50
C ASN A 38 9.77 9.92 -15.97
N PRO A 39 9.11 10.85 -15.25
CA PRO A 39 9.04 10.80 -13.81
C PRO A 39 8.24 9.57 -13.37
N LYS A 40 8.83 8.75 -12.50
CA LYS A 40 8.16 7.57 -11.92
C LYS A 40 8.15 7.66 -10.41
N THR A 41 7.31 6.85 -9.78
CA THR A 41 7.38 6.60 -8.34
C THR A 41 8.20 5.34 -8.07
N PRO A 42 8.86 5.22 -6.89
CA PRO A 42 9.53 3.99 -6.47
C PRO A 42 8.66 2.73 -6.59
N THR A 43 7.35 2.84 -6.34
CA THR A 43 6.38 1.72 -6.47
C THR A 43 6.18 1.27 -7.92
N GLU A 44 6.27 2.18 -8.89
CA GLU A 44 6.09 1.88 -10.32
C GLU A 44 7.32 1.19 -10.93
N PHE A 45 8.43 1.15 -10.19
CA PHE A 45 9.65 0.49 -10.62
C PHE A 45 9.64 -0.99 -10.21
N ASP A 46 9.55 -1.86 -11.20
CA ASP A 46 9.82 -3.29 -11.01
C ASP A 46 11.33 -3.55 -11.06
N ARG A 47 11.95 -3.65 -9.89
CA ARG A 47 13.38 -3.95 -9.75
C ARG A 47 13.78 -5.34 -10.25
N PHE A 48 12.82 -6.24 -10.45
CA PHE A 48 13.06 -7.59 -10.97
C PHE A 48 12.81 -7.70 -12.47
N ALA A 49 12.38 -6.62 -13.11
CA ALA A 49 12.32 -6.57 -14.56
C ALA A 49 13.72 -6.89 -15.15
N PRO A 50 13.81 -7.69 -16.23
CA PRO A 50 15.10 -8.03 -16.83
C PRO A 50 15.90 -6.78 -17.14
N VAL A 51 17.20 -6.78 -16.77
CA VAL A 51 18.09 -5.68 -17.13
C VAL A 51 18.25 -5.69 -18.65
N HIS A 52 17.60 -4.75 -19.33
CA HIS A 52 17.84 -4.53 -20.75
C HIS A 52 19.21 -3.87 -20.90
N PHE A 53 20.10 -4.51 -21.66
CA PHE A 53 21.39 -3.92 -22.01
C PHE A 53 21.12 -2.71 -22.92
N VAL A 54 21.45 -1.51 -22.44
CA VAL A 54 21.33 -0.29 -23.22
C VAL A 54 22.66 0.02 -23.87
N LYS A 55 22.68 0.10 -25.20
CA LYS A 55 23.75 0.77 -25.92
C LYS A 55 23.49 2.28 -25.87
N THR A 56 24.09 2.96 -24.89
CA THR A 56 24.02 4.44 -24.80
C THR A 56 24.79 5.07 -25.95
N ASP A 57 24.21 6.07 -26.62
CA ASP A 57 24.90 6.87 -27.62
C ASP A 57 25.89 7.82 -26.94
N ASN A 58 27.15 7.80 -27.39
CA ASN A 58 28.22 8.68 -26.89
C ASN A 58 27.92 10.18 -27.13
N ASP A 59 27.04 10.49 -28.08
CA ASP A 59 26.63 11.85 -28.43
C ASP A 59 25.84 12.52 -27.28
N LEU A 60 25.03 11.77 -26.53
CA LEU A 60 24.27 12.29 -25.39
C LEU A 60 25.18 12.71 -24.23
N ALA A 61 26.19 11.89 -23.92
CA ALA A 61 27.16 12.19 -22.88
C ALA A 61 27.95 13.46 -23.21
N SER A 62 28.31 13.65 -24.48
CA SER A 62 29.06 14.82 -24.96
C SER A 62 28.23 16.10 -24.93
N ALA A 63 26.92 16.03 -25.21
CA ALA A 63 26.02 17.18 -25.15
C ALA A 63 25.76 17.67 -23.72
N LEU A 64 25.69 16.77 -22.73
CA LEU A 64 25.38 17.10 -21.34
C LEU A 64 26.62 17.41 -20.48
N SER A 65 27.81 16.94 -20.89
CA SER A 65 29.06 17.14 -20.13
C SER A 65 29.58 18.58 -20.12
N LEU A 66 29.04 19.47 -20.98
CA LEU A 66 29.31 20.91 -20.95
C LEU A 66 28.49 21.67 -19.89
N SER A 67 27.49 21.04 -19.28
CA SER A 67 26.51 21.71 -18.39
C SER A 67 26.53 21.24 -16.93
N GLY A 68 26.86 19.98 -16.64
CA GLY A 68 26.43 19.32 -15.39
C GLY A 68 27.49 18.94 -14.34
N GLN A 69 28.78 19.30 -14.50
CA GLN A 69 29.82 18.85 -13.55
C GLN A 69 29.75 19.51 -12.16
N SER A 70 29.06 20.65 -12.02
CA SER A 70 29.16 21.45 -10.79
C SER A 70 28.20 21.05 -9.65
N ALA A 71 27.04 20.45 -9.95
CA ALA A 71 26.03 20.10 -8.93
C ALA A 71 26.33 18.77 -8.22
N LEU A 72 26.81 17.76 -8.94
CA LEU A 72 27.11 16.43 -8.39
C LEU A 72 28.33 16.41 -7.47
N ALA A 73 29.27 17.33 -7.67
CA ALA A 73 30.42 17.51 -6.79
C ALA A 73 30.03 18.12 -5.42
N ARG A 74 28.83 18.69 -5.30
CA ARG A 74 28.35 19.43 -4.12
C ARG A 74 27.30 18.68 -3.30
N SER A 75 26.54 17.77 -3.91
CA SER A 75 25.56 16.89 -3.24
C SER A 75 26.17 15.51 -2.89
N ALA A 76 27.34 15.52 -2.24
CA ALA A 76 28.02 14.29 -1.88
C ALA A 76 27.25 13.55 -0.78
N ILE A 77 26.57 12.44 -1.11
CA ILE A 77 26.29 11.42 -0.10
C ILE A 77 27.64 11.06 0.52
N ALA A 78 27.78 11.26 1.83
CA ALA A 78 28.90 10.75 2.58
C ALA A 78 28.78 9.22 2.66
N ILE A 79 29.06 8.53 1.55
CA ILE A 79 29.10 7.07 1.47
C ILE A 79 30.34 6.61 2.23
N SER A 80 30.21 6.45 3.54
CA SER A 80 31.25 5.87 4.38
C SER A 80 31.05 4.35 4.40
N ILE A 81 31.72 3.64 3.50
CA ILE A 81 31.83 2.18 3.55
C ILE A 81 33.21 1.85 4.13
N GLY A 82 33.26 1.34 5.36
CA GLY A 82 34.50 0.80 5.95
C GLY A 82 35.68 1.78 6.07
N GLY A 83 35.43 3.07 6.38
CA GLY A 83 36.51 4.06 6.50
C GLY A 83 37.13 4.53 5.18
N SER A 84 36.57 4.10 4.03
CA SER A 84 36.94 4.59 2.70
C SER A 84 35.71 5.15 1.99
N THR A 85 35.78 6.41 1.56
CA THR A 85 34.76 7.06 0.72
C THR A 85 34.83 6.48 -0.70
N ARG A 86 34.18 5.33 -0.91
CA ARG A 86 33.99 4.81 -2.27
C ARG A 86 32.80 5.53 -2.91
N SER A 87 33.11 6.41 -3.86
CA SER A 87 32.13 7.14 -4.66
C SER A 87 31.55 6.32 -5.81
N VAL A 88 31.99 5.08 -6.03
CA VAL A 88 31.49 4.18 -7.08
C VAL A 88 31.56 2.74 -6.58
N GLY A 89 30.53 1.93 -6.87
CA GLY A 89 30.57 0.51 -6.60
C GLY A 89 29.31 -0.24 -7.01
N THR A 90 29.28 -1.53 -6.65
CA THR A 90 28.12 -2.40 -6.82
C THR A 90 27.84 -3.11 -5.50
N ILE A 91 26.58 -3.17 -5.09
CA ILE A 91 26.09 -3.91 -3.92
C ILE A 91 25.13 -4.99 -4.43
N VAL A 92 25.10 -6.13 -3.75
CA VAL A 92 24.09 -7.17 -4.03
C VAL A 92 22.89 -6.92 -3.14
N HIS A 93 21.71 -6.79 -3.72
CA HIS A 93 20.47 -6.66 -2.96
C HIS A 93 20.20 -7.93 -2.14
N PRO A 94 19.58 -7.87 -0.95
CA PRO A 94 19.29 -9.05 -0.12
C PRO A 94 18.49 -10.17 -0.80
N GLU A 95 17.63 -9.82 -1.76
CA GLU A 95 16.87 -10.78 -2.60
C GLU A 95 17.57 -11.12 -3.92
N GLY A 96 18.83 -10.71 -4.10
CA GLY A 96 19.60 -10.91 -5.31
C GLY A 96 19.51 -9.77 -6.32
N GLY A 97 20.42 -9.79 -7.30
CA GLY A 97 20.57 -8.74 -8.31
C GLY A 97 21.59 -7.66 -7.91
N PRO A 98 22.42 -7.18 -8.86
CA PRO A 98 23.36 -6.11 -8.60
C PRO A 98 22.66 -4.74 -8.59
N ILE A 99 23.04 -3.90 -7.64
CA ILE A 99 22.73 -2.47 -7.59
C ILE A 99 24.03 -1.73 -7.83
N SER A 100 24.09 -0.95 -8.90
CA SER A 100 25.21 -0.06 -9.16
C SER A 100 24.95 1.30 -8.54
N PHE A 101 25.98 1.88 -7.94
CA PHE A 101 25.92 3.23 -7.37
C PHE A 101 27.15 4.05 -7.74
N ARG A 102 26.95 5.36 -7.92
CA ARG A 102 28.01 6.35 -8.18
C ARG A 102 27.62 7.69 -7.58
N GLY A 103 28.29 8.08 -6.49
CA GLY A 103 27.92 9.24 -5.69
C GLY A 103 26.49 9.08 -5.18
N CYS A 104 25.62 10.05 -5.48
CA CYS A 104 24.20 10.00 -5.16
C CYS A 104 23.35 9.14 -6.11
N ILE A 105 23.93 8.58 -7.17
CA ILE A 105 23.16 7.92 -8.22
C ILE A 105 23.05 6.43 -7.91
N VAL A 106 21.85 5.88 -8.03
CA VAL A 106 21.58 4.44 -7.92
C VAL A 106 20.81 3.91 -9.13
N SER A 107 21.14 2.69 -9.55
CA SER A 107 20.44 2.00 -10.63
C SER A 107 20.64 0.48 -10.56
N THR A 108 19.77 -0.27 -11.23
CA THR A 108 19.98 -1.69 -11.55
C THR A 108 20.82 -1.88 -12.82
N GLN A 109 21.11 -0.79 -13.54
CA GLN A 109 22.00 -0.77 -14.71
C GLN A 109 23.42 -0.36 -14.31
N ILE A 110 24.40 -0.76 -15.14
CA ILE A 110 25.78 -0.30 -14.97
C ILE A 110 25.83 1.21 -15.24
N LEU A 111 26.28 1.96 -14.25
CA LEU A 111 26.35 3.42 -14.32
C LEU A 111 27.51 3.88 -15.22
N THR A 112 27.17 4.68 -16.21
CA THR A 112 28.10 5.32 -17.16
C THR A 112 28.19 6.84 -16.92
N ASP A 113 29.12 7.53 -17.58
CA ASP A 113 29.18 9.00 -17.51
C ASP A 113 27.90 9.68 -18.05
N THR A 114 27.16 9.01 -18.93
CA THR A 114 25.83 9.46 -19.37
C THR A 114 24.84 9.55 -18.21
N HIS A 115 24.83 8.54 -17.32
CA HIS A 115 23.96 8.55 -16.14
C HIS A 115 24.31 9.72 -15.22
N VAL A 116 25.62 9.98 -15.03
CA VAL A 116 26.12 11.11 -14.26
C VAL A 116 25.65 12.43 -14.86
N ALA A 117 25.82 12.62 -16.17
CA ALA A 117 25.41 13.85 -16.82
C ALA A 117 23.88 14.10 -16.75
N ILE A 118 23.07 13.05 -16.92
CA ILE A 118 21.61 13.11 -16.76
C ILE A 118 21.22 13.43 -15.31
N ALA A 119 21.86 12.80 -14.32
CA ALA A 119 21.59 13.07 -12.91
C ALA A 119 21.85 14.53 -12.55
N GLY A 120 22.98 15.09 -13.01
CA GLY A 120 23.29 16.50 -12.82
C GLY A 120 22.21 17.40 -13.43
N HIS A 121 21.78 17.08 -14.64
CA HIS A 121 20.70 17.80 -15.31
C HIS A 121 19.36 17.77 -14.54
N ILE A 122 18.97 16.61 -14.01
CA ILE A 122 17.75 16.46 -13.20
C ILE A 122 17.84 17.29 -11.91
N LEU A 123 18.99 17.26 -11.24
CA LEU A 123 19.22 18.01 -10.02
C LEU A 123 19.20 19.52 -10.27
N ASP A 124 19.77 19.99 -11.38
CA ASP A 124 19.74 21.41 -11.79
C ASP A 124 18.31 21.91 -12.08
N GLN A 125 17.41 21.01 -12.55
CA GLN A 125 16.01 21.34 -12.81
C GLN A 125 15.08 21.17 -11.60
N SER A 126 15.59 20.69 -10.47
CA SER A 126 14.78 20.52 -9.26
C SER A 126 14.60 21.87 -8.56
N GLU A 127 13.35 22.27 -8.30
CA GLU A 127 13.02 23.61 -7.76
C GLU A 127 13.53 23.85 -6.32
N ARG A 128 13.81 22.77 -5.59
CA ARG A 128 14.33 22.84 -4.22
C ARG A 128 15.84 22.87 -4.26
N SER A 129 16.45 23.81 -3.52
CA SER A 129 17.90 23.81 -3.30
C SER A 129 18.31 22.45 -2.73
N THR A 130 19.18 21.78 -3.48
CA THR A 130 19.79 20.49 -3.15
C THR A 130 21.13 20.67 -2.42
N GLU A 131 21.53 21.92 -2.16
CA GLU A 131 22.76 22.26 -1.44
C GLU A 131 22.70 21.70 -0.02
N ASP A 132 23.74 20.96 0.38
CA ASP A 132 23.95 20.31 1.68
C ASP A 132 22.95 19.22 2.10
N ARG A 133 22.05 18.79 1.20
CA ARG A 133 21.08 17.71 1.49
C ARG A 133 21.62 16.35 1.11
N GLU A 134 21.29 15.34 1.91
CA GLU A 134 21.58 13.94 1.56
C GLU A 134 20.53 13.44 0.56
N ILE A 135 20.91 13.39 -0.72
CA ILE A 135 20.00 13.05 -1.83
C ILE A 135 20.45 11.77 -2.51
N SER A 136 19.49 10.94 -2.93
CA SER A 136 19.70 9.87 -3.91
C SER A 136 18.92 10.13 -5.20
N VAL A 137 19.52 9.82 -6.34
CA VAL A 137 18.87 9.93 -7.66
C VAL A 137 18.81 8.54 -8.28
N PHE A 138 17.59 8.06 -8.52
CA PHE A 138 17.39 6.84 -9.29
C PHE A 138 17.30 7.17 -10.78
N ILE A 139 18.02 6.41 -11.60
CA ILE A 139 17.97 6.52 -13.06
C ILE A 139 17.91 5.13 -13.69
N TYR A 140 17.00 4.95 -14.64
CA TYR A 140 16.95 3.80 -15.52
C TYR A 140 16.73 4.25 -16.96
N ILE A 141 17.66 3.91 -17.84
CA ILE A 141 17.59 4.30 -19.24
C ILE A 141 16.96 3.14 -20.04
N LEU A 142 15.99 3.42 -20.88
CA LEU A 142 15.40 2.45 -21.81
C LEU A 142 15.32 3.06 -23.21
N GLY A 143 16.38 2.86 -23.99
CA GLY A 143 16.52 3.47 -25.30
C GLY A 143 16.57 5.00 -25.20
N ARG A 144 15.46 5.67 -25.52
CA ARG A 144 15.31 7.13 -25.49
C ARG A 144 14.51 7.65 -24.29
N GLN A 145 13.89 6.74 -23.53
CA GLN A 145 13.16 7.08 -22.31
C GLN A 145 14.07 6.94 -21.10
N ILE A 146 14.01 7.89 -20.19
CA ILE A 146 14.79 7.91 -18.96
C ILE A 146 13.81 7.94 -17.79
N ASP A 147 13.63 6.80 -17.14
CA ASP A 147 12.84 6.72 -15.91
C ASP A 147 13.68 7.23 -14.74
N TYR A 148 13.13 8.13 -13.94
CA TYR A 148 13.85 8.72 -12.82
C TYR A 148 12.94 9.14 -11.66
N TYR A 149 13.56 9.29 -10.50
CA TYR A 149 13.04 10.05 -9.37
C TYR A 149 14.19 10.50 -8.46
N VAL A 150 13.96 11.52 -7.65
CA VAL A 150 14.92 12.05 -6.68
C VAL A 150 14.39 11.81 -5.27
N VAL A 151 15.28 11.47 -4.34
CA VAL A 151 14.95 11.16 -2.95
C VAL A 151 15.72 12.09 -2.03
N ASP A 152 15.02 12.81 -1.15
CA ASP A 152 15.62 13.56 -0.05
C ASP A 152 15.55 12.70 1.24
N HIS A 153 16.71 12.29 1.75
CA HIS A 153 16.80 11.42 2.93
C HIS A 153 16.54 12.15 4.25
N GLU A 154 16.66 13.47 4.30
CA GLU A 154 16.40 14.25 5.51
C GLU A 154 14.90 14.42 5.73
N SER A 155 14.19 14.85 4.68
CA SER A 155 12.73 15.02 4.72
C SER A 155 11.95 13.71 4.50
N LYS A 156 12.62 12.67 3.96
CA LYS A 156 12.02 11.38 3.54
C LYS A 156 10.93 11.59 2.47
N GLU A 157 11.22 12.46 1.51
CA GLU A 157 10.32 12.80 0.41
C GLU A 157 10.90 12.44 -0.95
N ILE A 158 10.00 12.05 -1.87
CA ILE A 158 10.31 11.95 -3.31
C ILE A 158 10.12 13.33 -3.97
N ILE A 159 11.08 13.71 -4.80
CA ILE A 159 11.16 14.97 -5.53
C ILE A 159 11.30 14.67 -7.03
N TRP A 160 10.78 15.56 -7.87
CA TRP A 160 10.89 15.50 -9.33
C TRP A 160 11.40 16.84 -9.87
N ALA A 161 11.88 16.83 -11.12
CA ALA A 161 12.24 18.06 -11.81
C ALA A 161 11.01 18.98 -11.96
N SER A 162 11.26 20.29 -12.11
CA SER A 162 10.21 21.30 -12.25
C SER A 162 9.19 20.92 -13.34
N GLY A 163 7.90 21.01 -12.99
CA GLY A 163 6.79 20.69 -13.89
C GLY A 163 6.60 19.19 -14.22
N GLN A 164 7.41 18.29 -13.65
CA GLN A 164 7.36 16.84 -13.91
C GLN A 164 6.73 16.05 -12.74
N VAL A 165 6.04 16.70 -11.81
CA VAL A 165 5.38 16.01 -10.69
C VAL A 165 4.25 15.12 -11.22
N PRO A 166 4.26 13.80 -10.95
CA PRO A 166 3.18 12.91 -11.36
C PRO A 166 1.82 13.34 -10.80
N GLU A 167 0.74 13.13 -11.54
CA GLU A 167 -0.62 13.53 -11.13
C GLU A 167 -1.00 12.96 -9.76
N SER A 168 -0.59 11.72 -9.49
CA SER A 168 -0.88 11.07 -8.22
C SER A 168 -0.22 11.76 -7.00
N PHE A 169 0.73 12.67 -7.22
CA PHE A 169 1.50 13.35 -6.19
C PHE A 169 1.21 14.83 -6.01
N ARG A 170 0.31 15.43 -6.81
CA ARG A 170 -0.01 16.87 -6.70
C ARG A 170 -0.55 17.26 -5.32
N ASP A 171 -1.34 16.38 -4.69
CA ASP A 171 -1.90 16.55 -3.34
C ASP A 171 -1.50 15.38 -2.42
N ALA A 172 -0.29 14.83 -2.63
CA ALA A 172 0.18 13.71 -1.82
C ALA A 172 0.33 14.12 -0.34
N THR A 173 -0.17 13.26 0.54
CA THR A 173 0.07 13.41 1.98
C THR A 173 1.51 13.09 2.31
N ARG A 174 2.01 13.61 3.44
CA ARG A 174 3.34 13.26 3.97
C ARG A 174 3.52 11.74 4.10
N ALA A 175 2.47 11.02 4.53
CA ALA A 175 2.52 9.56 4.63
C ALA A 175 2.77 8.88 3.28
N LYS A 176 2.28 9.45 2.18
CA LYS A 176 2.52 8.93 0.82
C LYS A 176 3.96 9.18 0.36
N HIS A 177 4.52 10.36 0.62
CA HIS A 177 5.94 10.64 0.36
C HIS A 177 6.85 9.71 1.17
N GLU A 178 6.59 9.57 2.48
CA GLU A 178 7.36 8.67 3.34
C GLU A 178 7.22 7.22 2.89
N HIS A 179 6.04 6.78 2.45
CA HIS A 179 5.85 5.42 1.94
C HIS A 179 6.77 5.14 0.76
N GLU A 180 6.82 6.05 -0.20
CA GLU A 180 7.59 5.88 -1.42
C GLU A 180 9.10 6.04 -1.16
N TYR A 181 9.48 6.87 -0.20
CA TYR A 181 10.83 6.89 0.36
C TYR A 181 11.25 5.52 0.91
N TRP A 182 10.41 4.87 1.71
CA TRP A 182 10.75 3.56 2.26
C TRP A 182 10.70 2.43 1.21
N ILE A 183 9.92 2.57 0.14
CA ILE A 183 10.01 1.70 -1.03
C ILE A 183 11.35 1.88 -1.74
N HIS A 184 11.84 3.12 -1.87
CA HIS A 184 13.19 3.35 -2.38
C HIS A 184 14.26 2.69 -1.49
N MET A 185 14.17 2.84 -0.16
CA MET A 185 15.11 2.19 0.77
C MET A 185 14.99 0.65 0.75
N GLU A 186 13.83 0.10 0.42
CA GLU A 186 13.64 -1.34 0.21
C GLU A 186 14.27 -1.78 -1.12
N ASN A 187 14.08 -1.03 -2.20
CA ASN A 187 14.62 -1.34 -3.53
C ASN A 187 16.14 -1.13 -3.61
N PHE A 188 16.65 -0.12 -2.89
CA PHE A 188 18.04 0.30 -2.83
C PHE A 188 18.51 0.44 -1.38
N PRO A 189 18.64 -0.68 -0.62
CA PRO A 189 19.03 -0.69 0.79
C PRO A 189 20.51 -0.33 1.03
N GLY A 190 21.22 0.03 -0.04
CA GLY A 190 22.52 0.67 -0.07
C GLY A 190 22.65 1.45 -1.38
N PRO A 191 23.57 2.44 -1.48
CA PRO A 191 24.69 2.71 -0.58
C PRO A 191 24.34 3.55 0.66
N ARG A 192 23.13 4.12 0.72
CA ARG A 192 22.61 4.78 1.92
C ARG A 192 21.85 3.76 2.79
N TYR A 193 22.28 3.62 4.04
CA TYR A 193 21.72 2.68 5.02
C TYR A 193 20.73 3.35 5.97
N SER A 194 19.78 2.61 6.53
CA SER A 194 18.89 3.12 7.59
C SER A 194 19.69 3.63 8.79
N THR A 195 19.29 4.76 9.36
CA THR A 195 19.94 5.35 10.54
C THR A 195 19.50 4.66 11.84
N PRO A 196 20.25 4.82 12.94
CA PRO A 196 19.78 4.40 14.27
C PRO A 196 18.44 5.04 14.66
N ASP A 197 18.21 6.29 14.25
CA ASP A 197 16.97 7.03 14.52
C ASP A 197 15.78 6.44 13.75
N ASP A 198 16.00 5.98 12.52
CA ASP A 198 14.98 5.26 11.75
C ASP A 198 14.54 3.97 12.45
N LEU A 199 15.50 3.20 12.96
CA LEU A 199 15.25 1.97 13.69
C LEU A 199 14.55 2.23 15.04
N SER A 200 14.99 3.24 15.79
CA SER A 200 14.36 3.65 17.05
C SER A 200 12.91 4.10 16.81
N SER A 201 12.71 4.96 15.82
CA SER A 201 11.38 5.44 15.43
C SER A 201 10.46 4.29 15.02
N LEU A 202 10.96 3.32 14.26
CA LEU A 202 10.21 2.12 13.90
C LEU A 202 9.77 1.33 15.14
N LYS A 203 10.68 1.11 16.10
CA LYS A 203 10.36 0.41 17.35
C LYS A 203 9.27 1.14 18.14
N HIS A 204 9.35 2.47 18.23
CA HIS A 204 8.32 3.28 18.90
C HIS A 204 6.97 3.19 18.20
N VAL A 205 6.93 3.30 16.87
CA VAL A 205 5.68 3.19 16.10
C VAL A 205 5.07 1.79 16.24
N LEU A 206 5.87 0.74 16.14
CA LEU A 206 5.44 -0.63 16.38
C LEU A 206 4.82 -0.79 17.77
N SER A 207 5.48 -0.25 18.81
CA SER A 207 4.99 -0.30 20.18
C SER A 207 3.66 0.44 20.34
N SER A 208 3.53 1.62 19.72
CA SER A 208 2.29 2.39 19.68
C SER A 208 1.16 1.63 18.98
N ASN A 209 1.45 0.97 17.85
CA ASN A 209 0.47 0.16 17.14
C ASN A 209 0.02 -1.06 17.97
N ALA A 210 0.92 -1.65 18.77
CA ALA A 210 0.55 -2.74 19.68
C ALA A 210 -0.39 -2.24 20.79
N ILE A 211 -0.15 -1.06 21.35
CA ILE A 211 -1.05 -0.43 22.33
C ILE A 211 -2.41 -0.16 21.69
N ASP A 212 -2.44 0.43 20.51
CA ASP A 212 -3.68 0.68 19.76
C ASP A 212 -4.46 -0.64 19.53
N ALA A 213 -3.80 -1.69 19.05
CA ALA A 213 -4.40 -3.00 18.84
C ALA A 213 -4.90 -3.69 20.12
N LEU A 214 -4.28 -3.41 21.28
CA LEU A 214 -4.72 -3.94 22.59
C LEU A 214 -5.88 -3.15 23.20
N THR A 215 -5.95 -1.85 22.91
CA THR A 215 -6.90 -0.92 23.55
C THR A 215 -8.12 -0.62 22.70
N SER A 216 -8.05 -0.85 21.39
CA SER A 216 -9.11 -0.58 20.43
C SER A 216 -9.45 -1.82 19.59
N GLU A 217 -10.72 -2.28 19.68
CA GLU A 217 -11.25 -3.29 18.75
C GLU A 217 -11.26 -2.77 17.30
N GLY A 218 -11.30 -1.45 17.13
CA GLY A 218 -11.30 -0.75 15.85
C GLY A 218 -9.91 -0.43 15.29
N SER A 219 -8.83 -0.95 15.89
CA SER A 219 -7.46 -0.60 15.51
C SER A 219 -7.20 -0.73 14.00
N THR A 220 -6.50 0.27 13.47
CA THR A 220 -6.03 0.33 12.08
C THR A 220 -4.61 -0.23 11.92
N SER A 221 -4.04 -0.81 12.99
CA SER A 221 -2.74 -1.47 12.94
C SER A 221 -2.73 -2.54 11.84
N PRO A 222 -1.70 -2.57 10.97
CA PRO A 222 -1.59 -3.57 9.91
C PRO A 222 -1.24 -4.97 10.43
N MET A 223 -0.88 -5.09 11.71
CA MET A 223 -0.31 -6.31 12.32
C MET A 223 -0.95 -6.60 13.67
N SER A 224 -1.01 -7.88 14.04
CA SER A 224 -1.38 -8.29 15.40
C SER A 224 -0.30 -7.93 16.42
N VAL A 225 -0.70 -7.87 17.68
CA VAL A 225 0.21 -7.65 18.81
C VAL A 225 1.33 -8.70 18.84
N GLN A 226 1.00 -9.96 18.54
CA GLN A 226 1.98 -11.05 18.50
C GLN A 226 3.00 -10.84 17.38
N GLN A 227 2.55 -10.47 16.17
CA GLN A 227 3.43 -10.15 15.05
C GLN A 227 4.35 -8.98 15.39
N ILE A 228 3.81 -7.92 15.99
CA ILE A 228 4.59 -6.75 16.42
C ILE A 228 5.67 -7.15 17.43
N GLN A 229 5.35 -7.97 18.43
CA GLN A 229 6.32 -8.46 19.42
C GLN A 229 7.42 -9.30 18.76
N THR A 230 7.05 -10.16 17.81
CA THR A 230 8.03 -10.93 17.02
C THR A 230 8.96 -10.01 16.23
N HIS A 231 8.42 -8.99 15.55
CA HIS A 231 9.23 -8.03 14.81
C HIS A 231 10.15 -7.23 15.73
N LEU A 232 9.65 -6.71 16.86
CA LEU A 232 10.45 -5.98 17.84
C LEU A 232 11.65 -6.80 18.32
N LYS A 233 11.42 -8.08 18.66
CA LYS A 233 12.48 -9.00 19.06
C LYS A 233 13.50 -9.23 17.94
N SER A 234 13.07 -9.41 16.69
CA SER A 234 13.99 -9.53 15.56
C SER A 234 14.83 -8.26 15.36
N LEU A 235 14.24 -7.08 15.56
CA LEU A 235 14.92 -5.78 15.48
C LEU A 235 15.95 -5.54 16.62
N GLU A 236 16.02 -6.39 17.64
CA GLU A 236 17.07 -6.33 18.67
C GLU A 236 18.42 -6.84 18.15
N SER A 237 18.40 -7.71 17.13
CA SER A 237 19.63 -8.22 16.49
C SER A 237 20.36 -7.16 15.66
N PHE A 238 19.66 -6.07 15.32
CA PHE A 238 20.16 -4.97 14.53
C PHE A 238 20.91 -3.97 15.42
N SER A 239 22.22 -3.90 15.20
CA SER A 239 23.14 -3.01 15.92
C SER A 239 24.11 -2.28 15.00
N ASN A 240 24.11 -2.61 13.69
CA ASN A 240 25.06 -2.05 12.73
C ASN A 240 24.33 -1.07 11.79
N SER A 241 24.63 0.21 11.94
CA SER A 241 24.08 1.29 11.09
C SER A 241 24.46 1.20 9.60
N ARG A 242 25.26 0.22 9.19
CA ARG A 242 25.77 0.07 7.80
C ARG A 242 25.58 -1.34 7.24
N ASP A 243 24.45 -1.97 7.57
CA ASP A 243 24.07 -3.26 7.02
C ASP A 243 22.92 -3.12 6.01
N VAL A 244 23.13 -3.71 4.83
CA VAL A 244 22.14 -3.78 3.75
C VAL A 244 20.93 -4.60 4.21
N HIS A 245 21.14 -5.70 4.93
CA HIS A 245 20.04 -6.55 5.40
C HIS A 245 19.20 -5.86 6.47
N GLN A 246 19.84 -5.15 7.40
CA GLN A 246 19.14 -4.28 8.35
C GLN A 246 18.29 -3.22 7.64
N THR A 247 18.89 -2.47 6.70
CA THR A 247 18.18 -1.38 5.99
C THR A 247 16.97 -1.93 5.24
N TYR A 248 17.15 -3.05 4.55
CA TYR A 248 16.09 -3.75 3.84
C TYR A 248 14.95 -4.20 4.77
N ALA A 249 15.26 -4.83 5.90
CA ALA A 249 14.26 -5.29 6.86
C ALA A 249 13.51 -4.12 7.52
N VAL A 250 14.21 -3.03 7.86
CA VAL A 250 13.63 -1.79 8.39
C VAL A 250 12.68 -1.17 7.37
N ALA A 251 13.11 -1.07 6.11
CA ALA A 251 12.30 -0.51 5.03
C ALA A 251 11.01 -1.31 4.79
N ARG A 252 11.09 -2.65 4.75
CA ARG A 252 9.90 -3.51 4.63
C ARG A 252 8.87 -3.28 5.72
N LEU A 253 9.30 -3.14 6.98
CA LEU A 253 8.38 -2.91 8.09
C LEU A 253 7.77 -1.51 8.04
N TRP A 254 8.55 -0.50 7.66
CA TRP A 254 8.02 0.84 7.42
C TRP A 254 7.00 0.86 6.28
N ASN A 255 7.23 0.12 5.20
CA ASN A 255 6.30 0.02 4.08
C ASN A 255 4.94 -0.53 4.52
N LEU A 256 4.91 -1.59 5.33
CA LEU A 256 3.65 -2.13 5.89
C LEU A 256 2.90 -1.10 6.74
N ILE A 257 3.61 -0.35 7.57
CA ILE A 257 3.02 0.67 8.45
C ILE A 257 2.48 1.84 7.62
N LEU A 258 3.28 2.35 6.69
CA LEU A 258 2.95 3.53 5.90
C LEU A 258 1.87 3.24 4.87
N GLN A 259 1.84 2.04 4.29
CA GLN A 259 0.74 1.61 3.45
C GLN A 259 -0.60 1.66 4.22
N SER A 260 -0.63 1.15 5.46
CA SER A 260 -1.82 1.29 6.32
C SER A 260 -2.18 2.75 6.60
N ARG A 261 -1.19 3.60 6.87
CA ARG A 261 -1.41 5.03 7.10
C ARG A 261 -1.97 5.77 5.88
N VAL A 262 -1.45 5.46 4.68
CA VAL A 262 -1.94 6.02 3.42
C VAL A 262 -3.39 5.61 3.18
N ILE A 263 -3.69 4.31 3.32
CA ILE A 263 -5.06 3.77 3.15
C ILE A 263 -6.03 4.41 4.16
N ASN A 264 -5.61 4.61 5.40
CA ASN A 264 -6.41 5.23 6.46
C ASN A 264 -6.28 6.77 6.50
N LYS A 265 -5.72 7.41 5.47
CA LYS A 265 -5.60 8.88 5.32
C LYS A 265 -4.97 9.60 6.52
N TYR A 266 -3.99 9.00 7.17
CA TYR A 266 -3.33 9.54 8.36
C TYR A 266 -2.78 10.96 8.11
N GLY A 267 -2.90 11.83 9.11
CA GLY A 267 -2.41 13.20 9.06
C GLY A 267 -3.30 14.17 8.28
N THR A 268 -4.48 13.72 7.82
CA THR A 268 -5.49 14.57 7.16
C THR A 268 -6.73 14.74 8.05
N PRO A 269 -7.58 15.75 7.80
CA PRO A 269 -8.87 15.87 8.46
C PRO A 269 -9.81 14.66 8.25
N GLU A 270 -9.56 13.86 7.20
CA GLU A 270 -10.33 12.67 6.84
C GLU A 270 -9.70 11.36 7.38
N ALA A 271 -8.74 11.46 8.32
CA ALA A 271 -8.06 10.31 8.87
C ALA A 271 -9.01 9.33 9.57
N ARG A 272 -8.88 8.05 9.23
CA ARG A 272 -9.64 6.97 9.88
C ARG A 272 -8.94 6.56 11.17
N GLN A 273 -9.54 6.90 12.31
CA GLN A 273 -9.05 6.50 13.63
C GLN A 273 -9.56 5.12 14.06
N ASP A 274 -10.72 4.71 13.54
CA ASP A 274 -11.32 3.42 13.82
C ASP A 274 -11.75 2.78 12.49
N ARG A 275 -11.37 1.52 12.30
CA ARG A 275 -11.66 0.76 11.09
C ARG A 275 -13.15 0.61 10.78
N PHE A 276 -14.02 0.74 11.76
CA PHE A 276 -15.47 0.63 11.62
C PHE A 276 -16.13 1.94 11.16
N ILE A 277 -15.41 3.06 11.20
CA ILE A 277 -15.90 4.33 10.66
C ILE A 277 -15.89 4.21 9.13
N THR A 278 -17.09 4.18 8.55
CA THR A 278 -17.28 4.06 7.10
C THR A 278 -16.98 5.39 6.42
N ILE A 279 -15.97 5.43 5.55
CA ILE A 279 -15.62 6.64 4.77
C ILE A 279 -16.56 6.80 3.55
N THR A 280 -17.16 5.70 3.10
CA THR A 280 -18.08 5.67 1.95
C THR A 280 -19.53 5.60 2.39
N ASP A 281 -20.44 6.28 1.70
CA ASP A 281 -21.86 6.26 2.00
C ASP A 281 -22.44 4.83 2.02
N ASN A 282 -22.91 4.43 3.22
CA ASN A 282 -23.73 3.28 3.62
C ASN A 282 -23.49 1.91 2.93
N PRO A 283 -23.30 0.81 3.70
CA PRO A 283 -23.55 -0.52 3.14
C PRO A 283 -25.00 -0.58 2.62
N PRO A 284 -25.26 -1.32 1.53
CA PRO A 284 -26.60 -1.37 0.94
C PRO A 284 -27.62 -1.79 2.00
N ALA A 285 -28.63 -0.95 2.23
CA ALA A 285 -29.73 -1.28 3.12
C ALA A 285 -30.47 -2.51 2.56
N PHE A 286 -30.39 -3.63 3.27
CA PHE A 286 -31.03 -4.87 2.84
C PHE A 286 -32.55 -4.79 3.04
N ALA A 287 -33.28 -4.42 2.00
CA ALA A 287 -34.74 -4.35 1.98
C ALA A 287 -35.38 -5.55 1.23
N GLY A 288 -36.68 -5.75 1.44
CA GLY A 288 -37.48 -6.70 0.65
C GLY A 288 -37.30 -8.17 1.04
N THR A 289 -37.22 -9.06 0.04
CA THR A 289 -37.23 -10.53 0.20
C THR A 289 -36.07 -11.06 1.03
N TYR A 290 -34.92 -10.37 1.01
CA TYR A 290 -33.77 -10.69 1.84
C TYR A 290 -34.08 -10.53 3.34
N ALA A 291 -34.77 -9.46 3.73
CA ALA A 291 -35.14 -9.21 5.12
C ALA A 291 -36.07 -10.31 5.66
N SER A 292 -37.03 -10.75 4.84
CA SER A 292 -37.94 -11.85 5.19
C SER A 292 -37.21 -13.19 5.28
N ALA A 293 -36.32 -13.51 4.33
CA ALA A 293 -35.51 -14.73 4.37
C ALA A 293 -34.56 -14.75 5.58
N SER A 294 -33.96 -13.59 5.92
CA SER A 294 -33.12 -13.44 7.10
C SER A 294 -33.90 -13.74 8.39
N LYS A 295 -35.14 -13.22 8.53
CA LYS A 295 -36.00 -13.53 9.67
C LYS A 295 -36.32 -15.03 9.77
N LEU A 296 -36.63 -15.69 8.65
CA LEU A 296 -36.88 -17.13 8.61
C LEU A 296 -35.64 -17.94 9.06
N MET A 297 -34.46 -17.45 8.71
CA MET A 297 -33.16 -18.03 9.12
C MET A 297 -32.67 -17.50 10.47
N PHE A 298 -33.57 -17.06 11.35
CA PHE A 298 -33.27 -16.56 12.70
C PHE A 298 -32.23 -15.43 12.73
N ASN A 299 -32.25 -14.56 11.72
CA ASN A 299 -31.30 -13.47 11.50
C ASN A 299 -29.82 -13.88 11.41
N ARG A 300 -29.52 -15.18 11.23
CA ARG A 300 -28.16 -15.67 11.01
C ARG A 300 -27.47 -15.03 9.79
N PRO A 301 -28.15 -14.83 8.64
CA PRO A 301 -27.53 -14.14 7.50
C PRO A 301 -27.09 -12.71 7.82
N HIS A 302 -27.90 -11.97 8.60
CA HIS A 302 -27.56 -10.61 9.02
C HIS A 302 -26.33 -10.58 9.94
N ALA A 303 -26.27 -11.49 10.92
CA ALA A 303 -25.10 -11.64 11.78
C ALA A 303 -23.83 -12.01 10.99
N HIS A 304 -23.97 -12.90 10.00
CA HIS A 304 -22.87 -13.32 9.13
C HIS A 304 -22.36 -12.16 8.26
N LEU A 305 -23.27 -11.38 7.67
CA LEU A 305 -22.91 -10.18 6.93
C LEU A 305 -22.23 -9.14 7.82
N GLY A 306 -22.72 -8.93 9.04
CA GLY A 306 -22.08 -8.02 9.99
C GLY A 306 -20.66 -8.45 10.36
N ARG A 307 -20.38 -9.76 10.45
CA ARG A 307 -19.01 -10.27 10.64
C ARG A 307 -18.16 -10.09 9.38
N CYS A 308 -18.73 -10.36 8.21
CA CYS A 308 -18.06 -10.17 6.93
C CYS A 308 -17.67 -8.68 6.72
N SER A 309 -18.59 -7.75 7.01
CA SER A 309 -18.31 -6.31 6.91
C SER A 309 -17.26 -5.82 7.90
N ARG A 310 -17.14 -6.47 9.08
CA ARG A 310 -16.06 -6.17 10.03
C ARG A 310 -14.70 -6.70 9.58
N ALA A 311 -14.66 -7.88 8.97
CA ALA A 311 -13.44 -8.43 8.37
C ALA A 311 -13.00 -7.67 7.10
N TRP A 312 -13.97 -7.03 6.43
CA TRP A 312 -13.83 -6.29 5.18
C TRP A 312 -14.39 -4.88 5.32
N ALA A 313 -13.77 -4.06 6.17
CA ALA A 313 -14.25 -2.70 6.39
C ALA A 313 -13.78 -1.77 5.27
N ASP A 314 -14.71 -1.07 4.60
CA ASP A 314 -14.42 -0.11 3.51
C ASP A 314 -13.53 -0.63 2.38
N ARG A 315 -13.71 -1.90 1.98
CA ARG A 315 -12.90 -2.55 0.94
C ARG A 315 -11.45 -2.80 1.33
N ILE A 316 -11.15 -2.74 2.63
CA ILE A 316 -9.86 -3.09 3.20
C ILE A 316 -10.07 -4.35 4.03
N ALA A 317 -9.47 -5.46 3.58
CA ALA A 317 -9.38 -6.67 4.40
C ALA A 317 -8.21 -6.52 5.38
N TYR A 318 -8.48 -6.72 6.67
CA TYR A 318 -7.42 -6.85 7.67
C TYR A 318 -7.10 -8.33 7.82
N THR A 319 -5.85 -8.73 7.58
CA THR A 319 -5.43 -10.15 7.58
C THR A 319 -5.89 -10.90 8.83
N GLU A 320 -5.75 -10.29 10.00
CA GLU A 320 -6.12 -10.94 11.27
C GLU A 320 -7.64 -11.08 11.45
N GLU A 321 -8.41 -10.09 11.03
CA GLU A 321 -9.88 -10.18 11.07
C GLU A 321 -10.42 -11.15 10.02
N TRP A 322 -9.77 -11.20 8.86
CA TRP A 322 -10.04 -12.20 7.82
C TRP A 322 -9.82 -13.62 8.35
N LYS A 323 -8.67 -13.88 8.99
CA LYS A 323 -8.39 -15.18 9.61
C LYS A 323 -9.41 -15.54 10.69
N LYS A 324 -9.76 -14.61 11.58
CA LYS A 324 -10.78 -14.85 12.63
C LYS A 324 -12.15 -15.16 12.03
N TYR A 325 -12.55 -14.40 11.00
CA TYR A 325 -13.80 -14.62 10.27
C TYR A 325 -13.81 -15.99 9.61
N LYS A 326 -12.76 -16.33 8.85
CA LYS A 326 -12.57 -17.62 8.18
C LYS A 326 -12.65 -18.78 9.17
N ALA A 327 -11.84 -18.75 10.24
CA ALA A 327 -11.81 -19.80 11.25
C ALA A 327 -13.18 -20.00 11.94
N THR A 328 -13.94 -18.92 12.13
CA THR A 328 -15.30 -18.99 12.68
C THR A 328 -16.25 -19.67 11.70
N ASN A 329 -16.22 -19.26 10.43
CA ASN A 329 -17.06 -19.86 9.39
C ASN A 329 -16.76 -21.35 9.19
N GLU A 330 -15.49 -21.74 9.14
CA GLU A 330 -15.08 -23.15 9.01
C GLU A 330 -15.58 -24.00 10.19
N ARG A 331 -15.52 -23.46 11.41
CA ARG A 331 -16.08 -24.12 12.59
C ARG A 331 -17.59 -24.28 12.47
N GLU A 332 -18.31 -23.23 12.08
CA GLU A 332 -19.76 -23.27 11.88
C GLU A 332 -20.14 -24.30 10.80
N TRP A 333 -19.44 -24.36 9.68
CA TRP A 333 -19.74 -25.32 8.61
C TRP A 333 -19.44 -26.77 9.03
N LYS A 334 -18.37 -27.03 9.78
CA LYS A 334 -18.13 -28.36 10.39
C LYS A 334 -19.27 -28.78 11.30
N GLN A 335 -19.82 -27.86 12.09
CA GLN A 335 -20.99 -28.13 12.94
C GLN A 335 -22.24 -28.42 12.10
N VAL A 336 -22.47 -27.65 11.01
CA VAL A 336 -23.59 -27.88 10.08
C VAL A 336 -23.49 -29.25 9.41
N ILE A 337 -22.29 -29.67 8.98
CA ILE A 337 -22.05 -31.02 8.43
C ILE A 337 -22.45 -32.07 9.47
N GLY A 338 -21.94 -31.97 10.70
CA GLY A 338 -22.26 -32.92 11.78
C GLY A 338 -23.76 -33.04 12.07
N LEU A 339 -24.44 -31.91 12.28
CA LEU A 339 -25.88 -31.88 12.55
C LEU A 339 -26.70 -32.40 11.36
N SER A 340 -26.31 -32.06 10.13
CA SER A 340 -27.00 -32.51 8.92
C SER A 340 -26.83 -34.03 8.72
N CYS A 341 -25.66 -34.60 9.03
CA CYS A 341 -25.45 -36.05 9.01
C CYS A 341 -26.36 -36.78 10.02
N VAL A 342 -26.52 -36.25 11.23
CA VAL A 342 -27.48 -36.80 12.21
C VAL A 342 -28.90 -36.75 11.65
N LEU A 343 -29.30 -35.63 11.03
CA LEU A 343 -30.62 -35.48 10.44
C LEU A 343 -30.85 -36.43 9.25
N VAL A 344 -29.82 -36.71 8.44
CA VAL A 344 -29.86 -37.74 7.39
C VAL A 344 -30.15 -39.10 7.99
N ILE A 345 -29.41 -39.51 9.04
CA ILE A 345 -29.61 -40.80 9.72
C ILE A 345 -31.03 -40.91 10.28
N VAL A 346 -31.49 -39.88 11.00
CA VAL A 346 -32.85 -39.85 11.58
C VAL A 346 -33.91 -39.93 10.47
N SER A 347 -33.74 -39.17 9.38
CA SER A 347 -34.68 -39.18 8.26
C SER A 347 -34.76 -40.57 7.61
N LEU A 348 -33.62 -41.25 7.43
CA LEU A 348 -33.58 -42.63 6.92
C LEU A 348 -34.27 -43.63 7.85
N LEU A 349 -34.12 -43.47 9.17
CA LEU A 349 -34.80 -44.33 10.15
C LEU A 349 -36.32 -44.10 10.14
N VAL A 350 -36.77 -42.85 10.02
CA VAL A 350 -38.20 -42.50 9.94
C VAL A 350 -38.83 -43.00 8.65
N ILE A 351 -38.13 -42.93 7.51
CA ILE A 351 -38.60 -43.45 6.21
C ILE A 351 -38.88 -44.96 6.28
N LYS A 352 -38.13 -45.71 7.11
CA LYS A 352 -38.37 -47.14 7.32
C LYS A 352 -39.65 -47.45 8.09
N GLN A 353 -40.28 -46.47 8.74
CA GLN A 353 -41.55 -46.70 9.44
C GLN A 353 -42.73 -46.82 8.46
N ARG A 354 -43.69 -47.69 8.78
CA ARG A 354 -44.81 -48.05 7.89
C ARG A 354 -45.88 -46.95 7.74
N ASN A 355 -45.81 -45.89 8.53
CA ASN A 355 -46.82 -44.82 8.55
C ASN A 355 -46.65 -43.85 7.37
N TYR A 356 -47.63 -43.83 6.46
CA TYR A 356 -47.63 -42.98 5.27
C TYR A 356 -47.58 -41.47 5.58
N PHE A 357 -48.12 -41.03 6.71
CA PHE A 357 -48.13 -39.63 7.13
C PHE A 357 -46.73 -39.02 7.27
N PHE A 358 -45.70 -39.83 7.55
CA PHE A 358 -44.33 -39.35 7.74
C PHE A 358 -43.47 -39.42 6.48
N LYS A 359 -43.97 -39.99 5.37
CA LYS A 359 -43.15 -40.20 4.15
C LYS A 359 -42.75 -38.88 3.49
N ILE A 360 -43.69 -37.99 3.19
CA ILE A 360 -43.40 -36.73 2.48
C ILE A 360 -42.49 -35.80 3.31
N PRO A 361 -42.76 -35.55 4.62
CA PRO A 361 -41.88 -34.73 5.46
C PRO A 361 -40.48 -35.34 5.64
N SER A 362 -40.37 -36.67 5.72
CA SER A 362 -39.05 -37.30 5.90
C SER A 362 -38.20 -37.27 4.62
N HIS A 363 -38.80 -37.41 3.43
CA HIS A 363 -38.09 -37.25 2.17
C HIS A 363 -37.61 -35.81 1.94
N THR A 364 -38.44 -34.81 2.26
CA THR A 364 -38.06 -33.39 2.13
C THR A 364 -36.97 -33.01 3.14
N SER A 365 -37.05 -33.51 4.38
CA SER A 365 -35.99 -33.38 5.39
C SER A 365 -34.68 -34.02 4.91
N LEU A 366 -34.73 -35.24 4.37
CA LEU A 366 -33.55 -35.94 3.86
C LEU A 366 -32.88 -35.15 2.72
N LEU A 367 -33.64 -34.70 1.73
CA LEU A 367 -33.10 -33.92 0.62
C LEU A 367 -32.45 -32.61 1.09
N THR A 368 -33.12 -31.91 2.02
CA THR A 368 -32.61 -30.65 2.58
C THR A 368 -31.33 -30.89 3.39
N ALA A 369 -31.27 -31.98 4.17
CA ALA A 369 -30.09 -32.35 4.94
C ALA A 369 -28.91 -32.72 4.04
N LEU A 370 -29.13 -33.48 2.95
CA LEU A 370 -28.11 -33.79 1.96
C LEU A 370 -27.59 -32.53 1.25
N ALA A 371 -28.49 -31.64 0.83
CA ALA A 371 -28.11 -30.36 0.23
C ALA A 371 -27.31 -29.48 1.21
N SER A 372 -27.67 -29.49 2.49
CA SER A 372 -26.94 -28.82 3.57
C SER A 372 -25.53 -29.36 3.75
N VAL A 373 -25.36 -30.70 3.79
CA VAL A 373 -24.02 -31.34 3.86
C VAL A 373 -23.18 -30.95 2.64
N ALA A 374 -23.72 -31.10 1.43
CA ALA A 374 -23.00 -30.78 0.20
C ALA A 374 -22.57 -29.30 0.14
N SER A 375 -23.46 -28.39 0.52
CA SER A 375 -23.17 -26.95 0.52
C SER A 375 -22.13 -26.59 1.58
N ALA A 376 -22.27 -27.11 2.81
CA ALA A 376 -21.33 -26.83 3.89
C ALA A 376 -19.94 -27.44 3.62
N TYR A 377 -19.89 -28.62 2.99
CA TYR A 377 -18.63 -29.23 2.56
C TYR A 377 -17.95 -28.40 1.47
N TYR A 378 -18.69 -28.00 0.43
CA TYR A 378 -18.16 -27.14 -0.63
C TYR A 378 -17.61 -25.82 -0.09
N LEU A 379 -18.34 -25.16 0.81
CA LEU A 379 -17.88 -23.91 1.43
C LEU A 379 -16.63 -24.11 2.30
N LEU A 380 -16.55 -25.24 3.02
CA LEU A 380 -15.39 -25.58 3.83
C LEU A 380 -14.16 -25.82 2.96
N ASP A 381 -14.30 -26.57 1.87
CA ASP A 381 -13.23 -26.86 0.92
C ASP A 381 -12.73 -25.56 0.25
N GLU A 382 -13.66 -24.74 -0.26
CA GLU A 382 -13.33 -23.45 -0.86
C GLU A 382 -12.59 -22.54 0.13
N SER A 383 -13.05 -22.45 1.38
CA SER A 383 -12.37 -21.66 2.42
C SER A 383 -10.97 -22.16 2.72
N GLN A 384 -10.76 -23.48 2.78
CA GLN A 384 -9.43 -24.04 3.01
C GLN A 384 -8.48 -23.76 1.83
N ASN A 385 -9.02 -23.68 0.62
CA ASN A 385 -8.26 -23.33 -0.58
C ASN A 385 -7.97 -21.83 -0.69
N LEU A 386 -8.75 -20.98 -0.01
CA LEU A 386 -8.45 -19.55 0.10
C LEU A 386 -7.26 -19.33 1.04
N GLY A 387 -6.27 -18.55 0.61
CA GLY A 387 -5.14 -18.19 1.46
C GLY A 387 -5.55 -17.39 2.69
N ASP A 388 -4.63 -17.28 3.65
CA ASP A 388 -4.87 -16.63 4.93
C ASP A 388 -4.59 -15.12 4.90
N HIS A 389 -4.25 -14.55 3.74
CA HIS A 389 -3.87 -13.15 3.60
C HIS A 389 -5.05 -12.29 3.15
N ALA A 390 -5.04 -11.02 3.57
CA ALA A 390 -6.03 -10.02 3.16
C ALA A 390 -6.16 -9.86 1.64
N ALA A 391 -5.08 -10.08 0.88
CA ALA A 391 -5.10 -10.03 -0.58
C ALA A 391 -6.03 -11.10 -1.20
N ASP A 392 -6.12 -12.27 -0.58
CA ASP A 392 -6.94 -13.39 -1.06
C ASP A 392 -8.44 -13.12 -0.85
N ALA A 393 -8.77 -12.32 0.18
CA ALA A 393 -10.14 -11.92 0.48
C ALA A 393 -10.77 -11.07 -0.64
N VAL A 394 -9.96 -10.34 -1.43
CA VAL A 394 -10.42 -9.45 -2.50
C VAL A 394 -11.06 -10.23 -3.65
N GLY A 395 -10.49 -11.37 -4.02
CA GLY A 395 -11.06 -12.27 -5.02
C GLY A 395 -12.38 -12.88 -4.55
N THR A 396 -12.46 -13.32 -3.30
CA THR A 396 -13.65 -13.99 -2.76
C THR A 396 -14.82 -13.04 -2.55
N ILE A 397 -14.58 -11.85 -2.01
CA ILE A 397 -15.66 -10.91 -1.70
C ILE A 397 -16.18 -10.22 -2.96
N SER A 398 -15.32 -10.01 -3.98
CA SER A 398 -15.78 -9.61 -5.31
C SER A 398 -16.64 -10.70 -5.98
N LEU A 399 -16.31 -11.98 -5.83
CA LEU A 399 -17.15 -13.11 -6.26
C LEU A 399 -18.47 -13.20 -5.50
N ILE A 400 -18.47 -13.00 -4.17
CA ILE A 400 -19.69 -12.94 -3.34
C ILE A 400 -20.58 -11.77 -3.79
N ARG A 401 -19.98 -10.62 -4.14
CA ARG A 401 -20.69 -9.44 -4.66
C ARG A 401 -21.28 -9.70 -6.05
N VAL A 402 -20.53 -10.35 -6.95
CA VAL A 402 -21.03 -10.75 -8.28
C VAL A 402 -22.16 -11.77 -8.14
N GLN A 403 -22.08 -12.74 -7.22
CA GLN A 403 -23.15 -13.71 -7.03
C GLN A 403 -24.41 -13.11 -6.34
N LEU A 404 -24.25 -12.19 -5.39
CA LEU A 404 -25.37 -11.52 -4.71
C LEU A 404 -26.06 -10.47 -5.61
N ILE A 405 -25.30 -9.74 -6.43
CA ILE A 405 -25.85 -8.75 -7.38
C ILE A 405 -26.40 -9.45 -8.63
N SER A 406 -25.72 -10.47 -9.16
CA SER A 406 -26.19 -11.25 -10.33
C SER A 406 -27.51 -11.98 -10.06
N LYS A 407 -27.67 -12.60 -8.87
CA LYS A 407 -28.92 -13.28 -8.53
C LYS A 407 -30.08 -12.33 -8.21
N SER A 408 -29.79 -11.09 -7.80
CA SER A 408 -30.81 -10.05 -7.58
C SER A 408 -31.21 -9.36 -8.88
N ALA A 409 -30.27 -9.14 -9.81
CA ALA A 409 -30.54 -8.52 -11.11
C ALA A 409 -31.23 -9.47 -12.11
N LYS A 410 -30.88 -10.77 -12.13
CA LYS A 410 -31.53 -11.75 -13.03
C LYS A 410 -32.98 -12.06 -12.65
N LYS A 411 -33.34 -11.97 -11.36
CA LYS A 411 -34.74 -12.11 -10.93
C LYS A 411 -35.58 -10.85 -11.15
N PHE A 412 -34.95 -9.67 -11.23
CA PHE A 412 -35.66 -8.43 -11.54
C PHE A 412 -35.92 -8.27 -13.05
N TYR A 413 -35.02 -8.75 -13.91
CA TYR A 413 -35.22 -8.69 -15.37
C TYR A 413 -36.16 -9.76 -15.94
N MET A 414 -36.34 -10.91 -15.27
CA MET A 414 -37.33 -11.93 -15.68
C MET A 414 -38.73 -11.72 -15.10
N ALA A 415 -38.94 -10.74 -14.22
CA ALA A 415 -40.25 -10.40 -13.67
C ALA A 415 -40.89 -9.17 -14.35
N TYR A 416 -40.26 -8.63 -15.40
CA TYR A 416 -40.72 -7.45 -16.15
C TYR A 416 -40.68 -7.65 -17.68
N SER A 417 -40.66 -8.90 -18.16
CA SER A 417 -40.78 -9.24 -19.59
C SER A 417 -41.94 -10.19 -19.89
N GLU A 418 -43.04 -10.10 -19.14
CA GLU A 418 -44.37 -10.53 -19.60
C GLU A 418 -45.31 -9.33 -19.58
#